data_AF-A0A9Q0SUD8-F1
#
_entry.id   AF-A0A9Q0SUD8-F1
#
_cell.length_a   1.000
_cell.length_b   1.000
_cell.length_c   1.000
_cell.angle_alpha   90.00
_cell.angle_beta   90.00
_cell.angle_gamma   90.00
#
_symmetry.space_group_name_H-M   'P 1'
#
loop_
_entity.id
_entity.type
_entity.pdbx_description
1 polymer ?
#
loop_
_entity_poly.entity_id
_entity_poly.type
_entity_poly.pdbx_seq_one_letter_code
_entity_poly.pdbx_strand_id
1 'polypeptide(L)'
;MHSANHWGGSFEIYSGAESTTDDEKSRNIDKKKKYVDLGCVSCSHKAAWKWTLYAFVFQLLLIAPPTILANTLPQHESKPPPAYNYTLALQKALLFFNAQKSGKLPKNNGIPWRGDSGLQDGKGTGFSKQGLVGGYYDAGDNAKFHFPMAFAMTMLSWSVIEYRQKYEAIGEYQHTRDLIRWGTDYLLLTFNSSASKIDRIYCQVGGSLIGSRVPDDHYCWQRPEDMDYPRPVQVVNSGPDLAGEMAAALAAASIVFRDNKAYSEKLVRGAAKLYAFARDFARRRAYSSGNDYIATYYNSSGYYDEYIWGATWMYYATGNISYLELATQPGFAKHSKALSRVSYLSVPSWDNKLPAAMLLLTSNSMSSTGLKEE
;
A
#
# COMPACT_ATOMS: atom_id res chain seq x y z
N MET A 1 -52.64 16.39 -42.91
CA MET A 1 -53.41 17.65 -42.83
C MET A 1 -52.44 18.81 -42.55
N HIS A 2 -52.90 20.04 -42.76
CA HIS A 2 -52.31 21.34 -42.40
C HIS A 2 -51.69 21.41 -40.99
N SER A 3 -50.75 22.32 -40.65
CA SER A 3 -50.00 23.32 -41.44
C SER A 3 -48.67 23.65 -40.74
N ALA A 4 -47.71 24.25 -41.45
CA ALA A 4 -46.62 25.01 -40.86
C ALA A 4 -47.06 26.46 -40.51
N ASN A 5 -46.24 27.16 -39.71
CA ASN A 5 -45.48 28.37 -40.10
C ASN A 5 -44.38 28.65 -39.04
N HIS A 6 -43.11 29.00 -39.35
CA HIS A 6 -42.56 30.17 -40.08
C HIS A 6 -42.76 31.49 -39.29
N TRP A 7 -41.78 32.40 -39.09
CA TRP A 7 -40.43 32.67 -39.67
C TRP A 7 -39.38 32.86 -38.54
N GLY A 8 -38.05 33.06 -38.69
CA GLY A 8 -37.17 33.50 -39.81
C GLY A 8 -36.69 34.95 -39.62
N GLY A 9 -35.45 35.38 -39.93
CA GLY A 9 -34.29 34.67 -40.52
C GLY A 9 -33.03 35.56 -40.63
N SER A 10 -32.05 35.07 -41.42
CA SER A 10 -30.67 35.55 -41.74
C SER A 10 -30.48 37.05 -42.10
N PHE A 11 -29.26 37.61 -42.24
CA PHE A 11 -28.32 37.37 -43.37
C PHE A 11 -26.84 37.84 -43.12
N GLU A 12 -26.03 38.01 -44.18
CA GLU A 12 -24.56 37.86 -44.23
C GLU A 12 -23.69 39.15 -44.18
N ILE A 13 -22.48 39.10 -44.74
CA ILE A 13 -21.28 39.94 -44.49
C ILE A 13 -20.89 40.79 -45.74
N TYR A 14 -19.90 41.69 -45.60
CA TYR A 14 -19.19 42.50 -46.63
C TYR A 14 -19.91 43.79 -47.09
N SER A 15 -19.23 44.89 -47.47
CA SER A 15 -17.78 45.20 -47.62
C SER A 15 -17.53 46.73 -47.49
N GLY A 16 -16.26 47.19 -47.45
CA GLY A 16 -15.90 48.61 -47.70
C GLY A 16 -14.65 49.09 -46.94
N ALA A 17 -13.93 50.09 -47.48
CA ALA A 17 -12.72 50.68 -46.90
C ALA A 17 -12.53 52.16 -47.32
N GLU A 18 -11.57 52.85 -46.66
CA GLU A 18 -10.97 54.16 -47.05
C GLU A 18 -11.87 55.42 -47.02
N SER A 19 -11.40 56.68 -46.84
CA SER A 19 -10.09 57.21 -46.35
C SER A 19 -10.15 58.73 -46.01
N THR A 20 -9.04 59.28 -45.44
CA THR A 20 -8.45 60.64 -45.63
C THR A 20 -9.13 61.97 -45.15
N THR A 21 -8.38 62.74 -44.30
CA THR A 21 -8.08 64.21 -44.34
C THR A 21 -9.20 65.28 -44.19
N ASP A 22 -9.01 66.51 -43.64
CA ASP A 22 -7.91 67.19 -42.89
C ASP A 22 -8.40 68.51 -42.19
N ASP A 23 -7.47 69.27 -41.60
CA ASP A 23 -7.49 70.72 -41.26
C ASP A 23 -8.30 71.29 -40.05
N GLU A 24 -8.09 72.56 -39.64
CA GLU A 24 -6.99 73.02 -38.74
C GLU A 24 -7.34 74.35 -38.00
N LYS A 25 -6.88 74.53 -36.73
CA LYS A 25 -6.78 75.82 -35.97
C LYS A 25 -8.10 76.64 -35.80
N SER A 26 -8.15 77.79 -35.11
CA SER A 26 -7.72 78.17 -33.74
C SER A 26 -8.48 79.48 -33.34
N ARG A 27 -8.53 80.03 -32.11
CA ARG A 27 -7.81 79.80 -30.83
C ARG A 27 -8.82 79.95 -29.65
N ASN A 28 -8.71 80.65 -28.51
CA ASN A 28 -7.70 81.54 -27.88
C ASN A 28 -7.70 81.37 -26.33
N ILE A 29 -7.07 82.26 -25.55
CA ILE A 29 -6.57 81.97 -24.17
C ILE A 29 -6.92 83.05 -23.13
N ASP A 30 -7.20 82.65 -21.88
CA ASP A 30 -6.77 83.42 -20.69
C ASP A 30 -6.42 82.52 -19.46
N LYS A 31 -5.68 83.06 -18.49
CA LYS A 31 -4.92 82.32 -17.45
C LYS A 31 -5.71 82.14 -16.14
N LYS A 32 -5.68 80.93 -15.57
CA LYS A 32 -6.16 80.63 -14.20
C LYS A 32 -5.10 79.91 -13.35
N LYS A 33 -5.20 80.04 -12.03
CA LYS A 33 -4.31 79.41 -11.03
C LYS A 33 -4.35 77.88 -11.19
N LYS A 34 -3.18 77.21 -11.21
CA LYS A 34 -3.10 75.73 -11.25
C LYS A 34 -3.54 75.11 -9.92
N TYR A 35 -4.81 74.75 -9.84
CA TYR A 35 -5.31 73.70 -8.96
C TYR A 35 -5.08 72.34 -9.64
N VAL A 36 -5.00 71.28 -8.84
CA VAL A 36 -5.07 69.90 -9.33
C VAL A 36 -6.47 69.38 -9.00
N ASP A 37 -7.15 68.87 -10.01
CA ASP A 37 -8.45 68.22 -9.85
C ASP A 37 -8.23 66.71 -9.76
N LEU A 38 -8.87 66.09 -8.77
CA LEU A 38 -8.83 64.64 -8.52
C LEU A 38 -10.23 64.01 -8.70
N GLY A 39 -11.07 64.63 -9.54
CA GLY A 39 -12.36 64.10 -9.99
C GLY A 39 -13.56 64.55 -9.16
N CYS A 40 -13.38 64.77 -7.86
CA CYS A 40 -14.43 65.27 -6.96
C CYS A 40 -13.98 66.39 -6.00
N VAL A 41 -12.69 66.74 -5.95
CA VAL A 41 -12.16 67.81 -5.08
C VAL A 41 -11.04 68.56 -5.79
N SER A 42 -11.16 69.88 -5.87
CA SER A 42 -10.13 70.76 -6.42
C SER A 42 -9.20 71.26 -5.30
N CYS A 43 -7.92 70.90 -5.35
CA CYS A 43 -6.94 71.28 -4.33
C CYS A 43 -5.79 72.12 -4.90
N SER A 44 -5.30 73.07 -4.11
CA SER A 44 -4.14 73.88 -4.52
C SER A 44 -2.89 73.00 -4.60
N HIS A 45 -2.02 73.26 -5.59
CA HIS A 45 -0.83 72.44 -5.84
C HIS A 45 0.11 72.33 -4.62
N LYS A 46 0.14 73.34 -3.73
CA LYS A 46 0.89 73.31 -2.46
C LYS A 46 0.24 72.44 -1.38
N ALA A 47 -1.08 72.31 -1.38
CA ALA A 47 -1.81 71.42 -0.47
C ALA A 47 -1.69 69.96 -0.94
N ALA A 48 -1.88 69.71 -2.25
CA ALA A 48 -1.72 68.39 -2.85
C ALA A 48 -0.34 67.79 -2.54
N TRP A 49 0.75 68.53 -2.76
CA TRP A 49 2.11 68.09 -2.46
C TRP A 49 2.34 67.73 -0.98
N LYS A 50 1.72 68.47 -0.04
CA LYS A 50 1.77 68.15 1.40
C LYS A 50 1.01 66.85 1.71
N TRP A 51 -0.17 66.66 1.13
CA TRP A 51 -0.92 65.40 1.29
C TRP A 51 -0.19 64.20 0.69
N THR A 52 0.45 64.33 -0.47
CA THR A 52 1.30 63.27 -1.04
C THR A 52 2.48 62.95 -0.14
N LEU A 53 3.15 63.98 0.42
CA LEU A 53 4.27 63.79 1.36
C LEU A 53 3.82 63.11 2.65
N TYR A 54 2.69 63.52 3.23
CA TYR A 54 2.12 62.88 4.42
C TYR A 54 1.68 61.44 4.15
N ALA A 55 1.07 61.14 2.99
CA ALA A 55 0.72 59.78 2.60
C ALA A 55 1.96 58.89 2.46
N PHE A 56 3.04 59.39 1.86
CA PHE A 56 4.31 58.67 1.71
C PHE A 56 5.00 58.42 3.07
N VAL A 57 5.05 59.43 3.95
CA VAL A 57 5.57 59.29 5.31
C VAL A 57 4.72 58.32 6.14
N PHE A 58 3.39 58.35 5.99
CA PHE A 58 2.48 57.42 6.66
C PHE A 58 2.66 55.97 6.15
N GLN A 59 2.84 55.77 4.84
CA GLN A 59 3.19 54.46 4.28
C GLN A 59 4.54 53.94 4.80
N LEU A 60 5.56 54.81 4.88
CA LEU A 60 6.85 54.46 5.50
C LEU A 60 6.69 54.06 6.98
N LEU A 61 5.90 54.81 7.75
CA LEU A 61 5.62 54.51 9.17
C LEU A 61 4.75 53.26 9.37
N LEU A 62 3.97 52.84 8.39
CA LEU A 62 3.23 51.57 8.43
C LEU A 62 4.09 50.37 8.02
N ILE A 63 5.02 50.53 7.05
CA ILE A 63 5.78 49.42 6.46
C ILE A 63 7.12 49.19 7.19
N ALA A 64 7.83 50.25 7.57
CA ALA A 64 9.18 50.12 8.14
C ALA A 64 9.18 49.42 9.52
N PRO A 65 8.32 49.75 10.50
CA PRO A 65 8.38 49.11 11.82
C PRO A 65 8.09 47.60 11.79
N PRO A 66 7.06 47.08 11.09
CA PRO A 66 6.87 45.63 10.94
C PRO A 66 8.04 44.94 10.23
N THR A 67 8.62 45.57 9.20
CA THR A 67 9.76 45.00 8.46
C THR A 67 11.03 44.95 9.30
N ILE A 68 11.31 46.00 10.09
CA ILE A 68 12.42 46.03 11.04
C ILE A 68 12.19 44.99 12.15
N LEU A 69 10.98 44.87 12.69
CA LEU A 69 10.65 43.89 13.73
C LEU A 69 10.82 42.45 13.21
N ALA A 70 10.32 42.14 12.00
CA ALA A 70 10.48 40.83 11.37
C ALA A 70 11.96 40.46 11.10
N ASN A 71 12.81 41.44 10.82
CA ASN A 71 14.24 41.25 10.57
C ASN A 71 15.13 41.33 11.83
N THR A 72 14.60 41.75 12.98
CA THR A 72 15.35 41.87 14.25
C THR A 72 14.89 40.88 15.32
N LEU A 73 13.69 40.30 15.18
CA LEU A 73 13.32 39.09 15.91
C LEU A 73 14.29 37.97 15.53
N PRO A 74 14.90 37.25 16.49
CA PRO A 74 15.75 36.12 16.18
C PRO A 74 14.90 35.03 15.53
N GLN A 75 15.15 34.75 14.25
CA GLN A 75 14.55 33.61 13.57
C GLN A 75 14.96 32.35 14.33
N HIS A 76 13.96 31.62 14.82
CA HIS A 76 14.20 30.43 15.63
C HIS A 76 14.59 29.26 14.70
N GLU A 77 15.81 29.30 14.20
CA GLU A 77 16.49 28.25 13.43
C GLU A 77 16.09 26.86 13.94
N SER A 78 15.19 26.22 13.20
CA SER A 78 14.67 24.90 13.52
C SER A 78 15.75 23.89 13.19
N LYS A 79 16.62 23.62 14.18
CA LYS A 79 17.66 22.59 14.10
C LYS A 79 17.06 21.35 13.42
N PRO A 80 17.67 20.87 12.32
CA PRO A 80 17.11 19.72 11.61
C PRO A 80 16.98 18.54 12.58
N PRO A 81 15.91 17.74 12.48
CA PRO A 81 15.71 16.61 13.37
C PRO A 81 16.94 15.69 13.32
N PRO A 82 17.37 15.11 14.45
CA PRO A 82 18.54 14.24 14.49
C PRO A 82 18.36 13.09 13.49
N ALA A 83 19.41 12.79 12.72
CA ALA A 83 19.35 11.81 11.65
C ALA A 83 18.81 10.46 12.16
N TYR A 84 17.69 10.01 11.60
CA TYR A 84 17.02 8.79 12.05
C TYR A 84 17.93 7.58 11.89
N ASN A 85 18.14 6.83 12.98
CA ASN A 85 18.89 5.58 12.93
C ASN A 85 18.01 4.46 12.33
N TYR A 86 17.94 4.43 10.99
CA TYR A 86 17.16 3.45 10.25
C TYR A 86 17.61 2.00 10.50
N THR A 87 18.90 1.77 10.81
CA THR A 87 19.38 0.45 11.24
C THR A 87 18.70 0.02 12.54
N LEU A 88 18.73 0.85 13.59
CA LEU A 88 18.04 0.55 14.85
C LEU A 88 16.53 0.37 14.66
N ALA A 89 15.90 1.20 13.83
CA ALA A 89 14.48 1.08 13.51
C ALA A 89 14.15 -0.26 12.84
N LEU A 90 14.95 -0.68 11.85
CA LEU A 90 14.79 -1.98 11.17
C LEU A 90 15.03 -3.15 12.13
N GLN A 91 16.04 -3.09 13.00
CA GLN A 91 16.27 -4.11 14.03
C GLN A 91 15.09 -4.25 15.00
N LYS A 92 14.44 -3.15 15.38
CA LYS A 92 13.20 -3.20 16.18
C LYS A 92 12.01 -3.75 15.38
N ALA A 93 11.89 -3.42 14.10
CA ALA A 93 10.84 -3.96 13.22
C ALA A 93 10.99 -5.48 12.98
N LEU A 94 12.22 -6.01 12.91
CA LEU A 94 12.47 -7.45 12.83
C LEU A 94 12.12 -8.13 14.16
N LEU A 95 12.58 -7.57 15.29
CA LEU A 95 12.24 -8.07 16.64
C LEU A 95 10.73 -8.07 16.94
N PHE A 96 9.92 -7.24 16.28
CA PHE A 96 8.45 -7.34 16.35
C PHE A 96 7.95 -8.70 15.81
N PHE A 97 8.45 -9.18 14.67
CA PHE A 97 8.09 -10.53 14.20
C PHE A 97 8.50 -11.61 15.23
N ASN A 98 9.66 -11.50 15.87
CA ASN A 98 10.06 -12.42 16.95
C ASN A 98 9.04 -12.42 18.12
N ALA A 99 8.47 -11.27 18.44
CA ALA A 99 7.46 -11.12 19.48
C ALA A 99 6.10 -11.73 19.06
N GLN A 100 5.77 -11.74 17.76
CA GLN A 100 4.55 -12.34 17.21
C GLN A 100 4.60 -13.86 17.01
N LYS A 101 5.74 -14.55 17.16
CA LYS A 101 5.82 -15.99 16.85
C LYS A 101 4.88 -16.85 17.73
N SER A 102 4.05 -17.67 17.10
CA SER A 102 3.23 -18.71 17.73
C SER A 102 3.90 -20.08 17.61
N GLY A 103 3.66 -20.98 18.55
CA GLY A 103 4.23 -22.33 18.56
C GLY A 103 5.40 -22.50 19.54
N LYS A 104 6.20 -23.55 19.32
CA LYS A 104 7.39 -23.85 20.12
C LYS A 104 8.57 -23.01 19.67
N LEU A 105 8.97 -22.02 20.47
CA LEU A 105 9.94 -20.99 20.10
C LEU A 105 11.38 -21.54 20.00
N PRO A 106 12.23 -20.95 19.15
CA PRO A 106 13.66 -21.24 19.16
C PRO A 106 14.29 -20.70 20.45
N LYS A 107 15.26 -21.43 21.02
CA LYS A 107 15.98 -21.02 22.26
C LYS A 107 16.50 -19.57 22.20
N ASN A 108 16.92 -19.12 21.02
CA ASN A 108 17.46 -17.80 20.78
C ASN A 108 16.42 -16.90 20.06
N ASN A 109 15.17 -16.82 20.56
CA ASN A 109 14.16 -15.97 19.92
C ASN A 109 14.43 -14.45 20.06
N GLY A 110 15.35 -14.03 20.92
CA GLY A 110 15.70 -12.61 21.13
C GLY A 110 14.67 -11.80 21.93
N ILE A 111 13.50 -12.38 22.23
CA ILE A 111 12.43 -11.78 23.02
C ILE A 111 12.26 -12.59 24.31
N PRO A 112 12.85 -12.16 25.45
CA PRO A 112 12.97 -12.99 26.66
C PRO A 112 11.66 -13.13 27.46
N TRP A 113 10.63 -12.37 27.12
CA TRP A 113 9.31 -12.39 27.76
C TRP A 113 8.26 -13.21 27.00
N ARG A 114 8.62 -13.79 25.84
CA ARG A 114 7.78 -14.72 25.08
C ARG A 114 8.20 -16.18 25.35
N GLY A 115 7.24 -17.09 25.42
CA GLY A 115 7.42 -18.52 25.63
C GLY A 115 6.68 -19.38 24.60
N ASP A 116 6.77 -20.71 24.78
CA ASP A 116 6.09 -21.68 23.93
C ASP A 116 4.56 -21.55 24.06
N SER A 117 3.86 -21.35 22.95
CA SER A 117 2.42 -21.05 22.92
C SER A 117 1.68 -21.79 21.80
N GLY A 118 0.34 -21.87 21.85
CA GLY A 118 -0.47 -22.46 20.78
C GLY A 118 -0.11 -23.93 20.44
N LEU A 119 0.42 -24.69 21.41
CA LEU A 119 1.01 -26.02 21.18
C LEU A 119 0.01 -27.13 20.83
N GLN A 120 -1.30 -26.84 20.88
CA GLN A 120 -2.37 -27.75 20.46
C GLN A 120 -3.07 -27.27 19.16
N ASP A 121 -2.61 -26.17 18.55
CA ASP A 121 -3.19 -25.60 17.33
C ASP A 121 -3.30 -26.67 16.23
N GLY A 122 -4.51 -26.92 15.73
CA GLY A 122 -4.77 -27.93 14.69
C GLY A 122 -4.48 -29.39 15.08
N LYS A 123 -4.38 -29.72 16.38
CA LYS A 123 -4.16 -31.10 16.80
C LYS A 123 -5.36 -31.98 16.45
N GLY A 124 -5.14 -33.00 15.63
CA GLY A 124 -6.20 -33.84 15.05
C GLY A 124 -6.82 -33.29 13.77
N THR A 125 -6.45 -32.07 13.34
CA THR A 125 -6.95 -31.42 12.11
C THR A 125 -5.78 -30.91 11.26
N GLY A 126 -5.21 -31.77 10.41
CA GLY A 126 -4.12 -31.35 9.55
C GLY A 126 -3.61 -32.41 8.57
N PHE A 127 -2.74 -31.95 7.67
CA PHE A 127 -1.95 -32.81 6.78
C PHE A 127 -0.62 -33.26 7.41
N SER A 128 -0.27 -32.74 8.59
CA SER A 128 0.90 -33.09 9.38
C SER A 128 0.52 -33.60 10.77
N LYS A 129 1.30 -34.53 11.32
CA LYS A 129 1.14 -35.06 12.69
C LYS A 129 1.34 -34.00 13.78
N GLN A 130 1.98 -32.88 13.47
CA GLN A 130 2.18 -31.75 14.40
C GLN A 130 0.98 -30.77 14.45
N GLY A 131 -0.08 -31.01 13.67
CA GLY A 131 -1.16 -30.04 13.50
C GLY A 131 -0.70 -28.76 12.81
N LEU A 132 -1.20 -27.63 13.30
CA LEU A 132 -0.94 -26.26 12.83
C LEU A 132 -0.17 -25.44 13.90
N VAL A 133 0.75 -26.07 14.61
CA VAL A 133 1.66 -25.40 15.54
C VAL A 133 2.75 -24.65 14.77
N GLY A 134 2.99 -23.38 15.11
CA GLY A 134 3.88 -22.46 14.38
C GLY A 134 3.17 -21.19 13.92
N GLY A 135 3.85 -20.42 13.05
CA GLY A 135 3.31 -19.21 12.42
C GLY A 135 3.40 -17.96 13.29
N TYR A 136 2.68 -16.91 12.89
CA TYR A 136 2.64 -15.63 13.60
C TYR A 136 1.23 -15.32 14.12
N TYR A 137 1.15 -14.77 15.32
CA TYR A 137 -0.02 -14.06 15.78
C TYR A 137 -0.17 -12.75 15.00
N ASP A 138 -1.40 -12.37 14.69
CA ASP A 138 -1.68 -11.32 13.73
C ASP A 138 -1.39 -9.91 14.28
N ALA A 139 -2.04 -9.54 15.39
CA ALA A 139 -1.95 -8.20 15.95
C ALA A 139 -1.66 -8.23 17.46
N GLY A 140 -2.51 -7.60 18.28
CA GLY A 140 -2.45 -7.70 19.75
C GLY A 140 -3.23 -8.90 20.31
N ASP A 141 -3.75 -9.75 19.45
CA ASP A 141 -4.51 -10.97 19.74
C ASP A 141 -3.66 -12.24 19.54
N ASN A 142 -4.21 -13.40 19.90
CA ASN A 142 -3.56 -14.69 19.71
C ASN A 142 -4.14 -15.48 18.50
N ALA A 143 -4.94 -14.82 17.64
CA ALA A 143 -5.43 -15.42 16.41
C ALA A 143 -4.33 -15.47 15.33
N LYS A 144 -4.47 -16.41 14.39
CA LYS A 144 -3.58 -16.59 13.24
C LYS A 144 -4.38 -16.44 11.95
N PHE A 145 -4.49 -15.23 11.43
CA PHE A 145 -5.14 -14.95 10.14
C PHE A 145 -4.14 -15.21 8.99
N HIS A 146 -4.40 -16.19 8.12
CA HIS A 146 -3.37 -16.63 7.17
C HIS A 146 -3.21 -15.69 5.95
N PHE A 147 -4.21 -14.87 5.63
CA PHE A 147 -4.15 -13.92 4.52
C PHE A 147 -3.19 -12.74 4.79
N PRO A 148 -3.34 -11.96 5.88
CA PRO A 148 -2.36 -10.93 6.25
C PRO A 148 -0.98 -11.52 6.60
N MET A 149 -0.92 -12.72 7.22
CA MET A 149 0.35 -13.40 7.49
C MET A 149 1.10 -13.75 6.20
N ALA A 150 0.40 -14.23 5.17
CA ALA A 150 1.01 -14.51 3.87
C ALA A 150 1.52 -13.20 3.23
N PHE A 151 0.71 -12.13 3.19
CA PHE A 151 1.14 -10.81 2.71
C PHE A 151 2.39 -10.30 3.44
N ALA A 152 2.43 -10.40 4.77
CA ALA A 152 3.60 -10.01 5.55
C ALA A 152 4.85 -10.81 5.17
N MET A 153 4.72 -12.11 4.89
CA MET A 153 5.83 -12.94 4.41
C MET A 153 6.25 -12.63 2.97
N THR A 154 5.32 -12.28 2.07
CA THR A 154 5.63 -11.80 0.71
C THR A 154 6.39 -10.49 0.76
N MET A 155 5.91 -9.51 1.53
CA MET A 155 6.54 -8.19 1.68
C MET A 155 7.91 -8.27 2.36
N LEU A 156 8.06 -9.10 3.41
CA LEU A 156 9.35 -9.31 4.07
C LEU A 156 10.34 -9.97 3.11
N SER A 157 9.91 -10.98 2.35
CA SER A 157 10.73 -11.64 1.31
C SER A 157 11.15 -10.66 0.22
N TRP A 158 10.22 -9.86 -0.31
CA TRP A 158 10.50 -8.84 -1.31
C TRP A 158 11.57 -7.85 -0.83
N SER A 159 11.45 -7.37 0.41
CA SER A 159 12.46 -6.46 0.99
C SER A 159 13.86 -7.07 1.02
N VAL A 160 13.99 -8.39 1.26
CA VAL A 160 15.27 -9.10 1.27
C VAL A 160 15.81 -9.32 -0.14
N ILE A 161 14.95 -9.49 -1.15
CA ILE A 161 15.36 -9.60 -2.56
C ILE A 161 15.94 -8.27 -3.05
N GLU A 162 15.24 -7.15 -2.83
CA GLU A 162 15.67 -5.81 -3.27
C GLU A 162 16.88 -5.28 -2.49
N TYR A 163 16.95 -5.58 -1.18
CA TYR A 163 17.89 -4.94 -0.26
C TYR A 163 18.83 -5.90 0.47
N ARG A 164 19.09 -7.09 -0.10
CA ARG A 164 20.00 -8.11 0.44
C ARG A 164 21.28 -7.53 1.05
N GLN A 165 22.02 -6.75 0.27
CA GLN A 165 23.30 -6.15 0.68
C GLN A 165 23.16 -5.22 1.90
N LYS A 166 22.01 -4.54 2.06
CA LYS A 166 21.75 -3.68 3.24
C LYS A 166 21.50 -4.52 4.48
N TYR A 167 20.73 -5.61 4.36
CA TYR A 167 20.52 -6.57 5.45
C TYR A 167 21.83 -7.28 5.85
N GLU A 168 22.70 -7.61 4.88
CA GLU A 168 24.03 -8.19 5.15
C GLU A 168 24.94 -7.17 5.86
N ALA A 169 24.97 -5.91 5.40
CA ALA A 169 25.79 -4.86 5.99
C ALA A 169 25.43 -4.49 7.44
N ILE A 170 24.21 -4.77 7.90
CA ILE A 170 23.79 -4.58 9.30
C ILE A 170 23.73 -5.87 10.13
N GLY A 171 24.13 -7.02 9.55
CA GLY A 171 24.12 -8.33 10.22
C GLY A 171 22.76 -9.02 10.34
N GLU A 172 21.67 -8.39 9.89
CA GLU A 172 20.31 -8.91 10.04
C GLU A 172 19.89 -9.92 8.95
N TYR A 173 20.67 -10.11 7.87
CA TYR A 173 20.27 -10.97 6.73
C TYR A 173 19.81 -12.36 7.15
N GLN A 174 20.58 -13.09 7.97
CA GLN A 174 20.16 -14.43 8.40
C GLN A 174 18.96 -14.37 9.36
N HIS A 175 18.87 -13.34 10.20
CA HIS A 175 17.73 -13.15 11.10
C HIS A 175 16.42 -12.93 10.32
N THR A 176 16.41 -12.04 9.32
CA THR A 176 15.24 -11.84 8.44
C THR A 176 14.88 -13.12 7.68
N ARG A 177 15.86 -13.92 7.25
CA ARG A 177 15.60 -15.24 6.64
C ARG A 177 14.94 -16.19 7.61
N ASP A 178 15.41 -16.29 8.85
CA ASP A 178 14.80 -17.16 9.86
C ASP A 178 13.34 -16.74 10.16
N LEU A 179 13.02 -15.45 10.07
CA LEU A 179 11.65 -14.93 10.16
C LEU A 179 10.78 -15.31 8.95
N ILE A 180 11.30 -15.19 7.73
CA ILE A 180 10.60 -15.65 6.51
C ILE A 180 10.37 -17.18 6.55
N ARG A 181 11.39 -17.94 6.96
CA ARG A 181 11.29 -19.40 7.14
C ARG A 181 10.21 -19.77 8.14
N TRP A 182 10.11 -19.08 9.27
CA TRP A 182 9.11 -19.35 10.30
C TRP A 182 7.67 -19.27 9.77
N GLY A 183 7.36 -18.22 8.99
CA GLY A 183 6.06 -18.07 8.35
C GLY A 183 5.84 -19.07 7.22
N THR A 184 6.85 -19.32 6.38
CA THR A 184 6.69 -20.17 5.19
C THR A 184 6.67 -21.67 5.50
N ASP A 185 7.42 -22.16 6.48
CA ASP A 185 7.25 -23.53 6.99
C ASP A 185 5.90 -23.73 7.67
N TYR A 186 5.33 -22.68 8.30
CA TYR A 186 3.97 -22.73 8.83
C TYR A 186 2.92 -22.78 7.71
N LEU A 187 2.99 -21.90 6.71
CA LEU A 187 2.07 -21.90 5.57
C LEU A 187 2.09 -23.24 4.81
N LEU A 188 3.22 -23.96 4.77
CA LEU A 188 3.32 -25.30 4.19
C LEU A 188 2.58 -26.41 4.97
N LEU A 189 2.11 -26.15 6.20
CA LEU A 189 1.24 -27.04 7.00
C LEU A 189 -0.25 -26.81 6.72
N THR A 190 -0.64 -25.61 6.26
CA THR A 190 -2.05 -25.21 6.14
C THR A 190 -2.75 -25.78 4.91
N PHE A 191 -2.02 -26.44 4.01
CA PHE A 191 -2.53 -27.19 2.86
C PHE A 191 -1.76 -28.50 2.69
N ASN A 192 -2.26 -29.42 1.87
CA ASN A 192 -1.56 -30.67 1.60
C ASN A 192 -0.38 -30.44 0.64
N SER A 193 0.71 -29.88 1.16
CA SER A 193 1.93 -29.56 0.41
C SER A 193 2.60 -30.78 -0.21
N SER A 194 2.28 -32.01 0.24
CA SER A 194 2.73 -33.28 -0.36
C SER A 194 1.85 -33.76 -1.52
N ALA A 195 0.53 -33.55 -1.50
CA ALA A 195 -0.39 -34.03 -2.54
C ALA A 195 -0.15 -33.38 -3.93
N SER A 196 -0.57 -34.05 -5.01
CA SER A 196 -0.44 -33.54 -6.38
C SER A 196 -1.37 -32.37 -6.70
N LYS A 197 -2.56 -32.36 -6.10
CA LYS A 197 -3.53 -31.25 -6.07
C LYS A 197 -4.05 -31.11 -4.64
N ILE A 198 -4.51 -29.91 -4.28
CA ILE A 198 -5.14 -29.64 -2.98
C ILE A 198 -6.64 -29.37 -3.13
N ASP A 199 -7.41 -29.81 -2.13
CA ASP A 199 -8.87 -29.75 -2.11
C ASP A 199 -9.42 -28.67 -1.17
N ARG A 200 -8.62 -28.27 -0.18
CA ARG A 200 -8.93 -27.27 0.86
C ARG A 200 -7.66 -26.58 1.37
N ILE A 201 -7.84 -25.44 2.03
CA ILE A 201 -6.81 -24.72 2.79
C ILE A 201 -7.35 -24.46 4.20
N TYR A 202 -6.54 -24.66 5.22
CA TYR A 202 -6.77 -24.13 6.56
C TYR A 202 -6.45 -22.63 6.54
N CYS A 203 -7.44 -21.77 6.75
CA CYS A 203 -7.31 -20.31 6.54
C CYS A 203 -7.08 -19.50 7.81
N GLN A 204 -7.34 -20.09 8.98
CA GLN A 204 -7.19 -19.42 10.27
C GLN A 204 -7.05 -20.45 11.40
N VAL A 205 -6.35 -20.09 12.47
CA VAL A 205 -6.40 -20.79 13.76
C VAL A 205 -6.69 -19.79 14.87
N GLY A 206 -7.69 -20.09 15.71
CA GLY A 206 -8.23 -19.12 16.66
C GLY A 206 -9.12 -18.06 15.99
N GLY A 207 -9.36 -16.97 16.71
CA GLY A 207 -10.24 -15.87 16.36
C GLY A 207 -11.41 -15.73 17.33
N SER A 208 -12.29 -14.76 17.06
CA SER A 208 -13.45 -14.41 17.87
C SER A 208 -14.68 -14.17 16.99
N LEU A 209 -15.87 -14.08 17.59
CA LEU A 209 -17.11 -13.65 16.94
C LEU A 209 -17.64 -12.38 17.61
N ILE A 210 -18.12 -11.40 16.82
CA ILE A 210 -18.67 -10.14 17.37
C ILE A 210 -19.81 -10.45 18.36
N GLY A 211 -19.71 -9.92 19.57
CA GLY A 211 -20.72 -10.12 20.61
C GLY A 211 -20.67 -11.49 21.31
N SER A 212 -19.67 -12.32 20.99
CA SER A 212 -19.33 -13.51 21.77
C SER A 212 -19.17 -13.18 23.25
N ARG A 213 -19.60 -14.13 24.09
CA ARG A 213 -19.27 -14.17 25.52
C ARG A 213 -18.65 -15.53 25.91
N VAL A 214 -18.23 -16.28 24.90
CA VAL A 214 -17.45 -17.50 25.08
C VAL A 214 -15.98 -17.10 25.12
N PRO A 215 -15.16 -17.63 26.04
CA PRO A 215 -13.71 -17.45 26.02
C PRO A 215 -13.13 -17.76 24.63
N ASP A 216 -12.49 -16.75 24.04
CA ASP A 216 -11.91 -16.78 22.68
C ASP A 216 -10.80 -15.72 22.55
N ASP A 217 -10.16 -15.63 21.38
CA ASP A 217 -8.95 -14.83 21.18
C ASP A 217 -9.11 -13.31 21.38
N HIS A 218 -10.34 -12.76 21.35
CA HIS A 218 -10.60 -11.34 21.65
C HIS A 218 -11.37 -11.12 22.95
N TYR A 219 -12.09 -12.13 23.46
CA TYR A 219 -12.70 -12.09 24.79
C TYR A 219 -11.66 -12.17 25.92
N CYS A 220 -10.59 -12.94 25.73
CA CYS A 220 -9.60 -13.24 26.77
C CYS A 220 -8.30 -12.42 26.62
N TRP A 221 -8.18 -11.32 27.38
CA TRP A 221 -6.93 -10.56 27.50
C TRP A 221 -5.89 -11.32 28.36
N GLN A 222 -5.18 -12.27 27.75
CA GLN A 222 -4.15 -13.07 28.43
C GLN A 222 -2.93 -13.36 27.53
N ARG A 223 -1.82 -13.77 28.16
CA ARG A 223 -0.59 -14.13 27.44
C ARG A 223 -0.84 -15.34 26.53
N PRO A 224 -0.23 -15.42 25.34
CA PRO A 224 -0.38 -16.58 24.46
C PRO A 224 0.06 -17.91 25.11
N GLU A 225 0.95 -17.86 26.09
CA GLU A 225 1.41 -19.01 26.87
C GLU A 225 0.36 -19.53 27.88
N ASP A 226 -0.62 -18.71 28.27
CA ASP A 226 -1.67 -19.05 29.25
C ASP A 226 -3.00 -19.52 28.61
N MET A 227 -3.08 -19.60 27.27
CA MET A 227 -4.34 -19.88 26.57
C MET A 227 -4.94 -21.25 26.93
N ASP A 228 -6.11 -21.22 27.55
CA ASP A 228 -6.92 -22.36 27.99
C ASP A 228 -8.20 -22.59 27.16
N TYR A 229 -8.63 -21.58 26.40
CA TYR A 229 -9.85 -21.62 25.58
C TYR A 229 -9.71 -22.43 24.27
N PRO A 230 -10.84 -22.91 23.69
CA PRO A 230 -10.82 -23.60 22.41
C PRO A 230 -10.38 -22.68 21.25
N ARG A 231 -9.39 -23.11 20.47
CA ARG A 231 -8.87 -22.38 19.31
C ARG A 231 -9.32 -23.06 18.00
N PRO A 232 -10.46 -22.67 17.41
CA PRO A 232 -11.01 -23.34 16.24
C PRO A 232 -10.11 -23.18 15.02
N VAL A 233 -10.11 -24.18 14.13
CA VAL A 233 -9.41 -24.10 12.83
C VAL A 233 -10.44 -23.86 11.74
N GLN A 234 -10.31 -22.75 11.01
CA GLN A 234 -11.18 -22.44 9.88
C GLN A 234 -10.65 -23.12 8.60
N VAL A 235 -11.58 -23.59 7.76
CA VAL A 235 -11.26 -24.36 6.55
C VAL A 235 -12.02 -23.78 5.36
N VAL A 236 -11.33 -23.59 4.23
CA VAL A 236 -11.93 -23.14 2.97
C VAL A 236 -11.63 -24.09 1.82
N ASN A 237 -12.70 -24.45 1.09
CA ASN A 237 -12.61 -25.20 -0.17
C ASN A 237 -12.57 -24.24 -1.39
N SER A 238 -12.78 -22.94 -1.16
CA SER A 238 -12.72 -21.86 -2.13
C SER A 238 -12.14 -20.63 -1.43
N GLY A 239 -11.11 -20.03 -2.02
CA GLY A 239 -10.37 -18.90 -1.44
C GLY A 239 -9.23 -18.50 -2.38
N PRO A 240 -9.55 -17.96 -3.56
CA PRO A 240 -8.59 -17.66 -4.63
C PRO A 240 -7.70 -16.45 -4.31
N ASP A 241 -8.20 -15.59 -3.43
CA ASP A 241 -7.51 -14.50 -2.74
C ASP A 241 -6.41 -15.04 -1.82
N LEU A 242 -6.81 -15.77 -0.77
CA LEU A 242 -5.88 -16.37 0.19
C LEU A 242 -4.84 -17.26 -0.50
N ALA A 243 -5.28 -18.08 -1.46
CA ALA A 243 -4.38 -18.97 -2.20
C ALA A 243 -3.46 -18.23 -3.18
N GLY A 244 -3.85 -17.05 -3.67
CA GLY A 244 -3.01 -16.16 -4.48
C GLY A 244 -1.86 -15.58 -3.65
N GLU A 245 -2.18 -14.98 -2.49
CA GLU A 245 -1.17 -14.41 -1.60
C GLU A 245 -0.29 -15.50 -0.97
N MET A 246 -0.84 -16.64 -0.54
CA MET A 246 -0.01 -17.74 -0.06
C MET A 246 0.92 -18.28 -1.17
N ALA A 247 0.50 -18.25 -2.43
CA ALA A 247 1.40 -18.59 -3.55
C ALA A 247 2.50 -17.53 -3.72
N ALA A 248 2.16 -16.24 -3.65
CA ALA A 248 3.11 -15.14 -3.70
C ALA A 248 4.14 -15.23 -2.56
N ALA A 249 3.71 -15.51 -1.33
CA ALA A 249 4.56 -15.64 -0.15
C ALA A 249 5.60 -16.75 -0.29
N LEU A 250 5.16 -17.95 -0.70
CA LEU A 250 6.07 -19.07 -0.91
C LEU A 250 6.97 -18.83 -2.14
N ALA A 251 6.47 -18.24 -3.22
CA ALA A 251 7.26 -17.92 -4.40
C ALA A 251 8.34 -16.87 -4.12
N ALA A 252 8.00 -15.75 -3.47
CA ALA A 252 8.96 -14.72 -3.05
C ALA A 252 10.02 -15.30 -2.10
N ALA A 253 9.61 -16.07 -1.08
CA ALA A 253 10.55 -16.72 -0.17
C ALA A 253 11.47 -17.72 -0.89
N SER A 254 11.00 -18.40 -1.95
CA SER A 254 11.85 -19.33 -2.71
C SER A 254 13.06 -18.65 -3.36
N ILE A 255 12.94 -17.36 -3.72
CA ILE A 255 14.02 -16.53 -4.26
C ILE A 255 15.03 -16.22 -3.15
N VAL A 256 14.56 -15.86 -1.94
CA VAL A 256 15.38 -15.62 -0.74
C VAL A 256 16.16 -16.85 -0.26
N PHE A 257 15.73 -18.05 -0.67
CA PHE A 257 16.34 -19.33 -0.33
C PHE A 257 16.96 -20.09 -1.52
N ARG A 258 17.25 -19.44 -2.66
CA ARG A 258 17.87 -20.09 -3.84
C ARG A 258 19.17 -20.86 -3.54
N ASP A 259 19.97 -20.36 -2.58
CA ASP A 259 21.16 -21.03 -2.02
C ASP A 259 20.85 -22.38 -1.36
N ASN A 260 19.65 -22.52 -0.78
CA ASN A 260 19.14 -23.78 -0.24
C ASN A 260 18.15 -24.40 -1.25
N LYS A 261 18.68 -24.92 -2.36
CA LYS A 261 17.90 -25.48 -3.48
C LYS A 261 16.75 -26.40 -3.03
N ALA A 262 16.99 -27.33 -2.11
CA ALA A 262 15.96 -28.24 -1.62
C ALA A 262 14.78 -27.53 -0.94
N TYR A 263 15.05 -26.44 -0.19
CA TYR A 263 14.02 -25.61 0.44
C TYR A 263 13.36 -24.66 -0.57
N SER A 264 14.12 -24.01 -1.45
CA SER A 264 13.59 -23.19 -2.54
C SER A 264 12.59 -23.97 -3.40
N GLU A 265 12.95 -25.17 -3.86
CA GLU A 265 12.04 -26.03 -4.62
C GLU A 265 10.83 -26.51 -3.80
N LYS A 266 10.97 -26.75 -2.48
CA LYS A 266 9.83 -27.07 -1.58
C LYS A 266 8.81 -25.93 -1.59
N LEU A 267 9.30 -24.69 -1.51
CA LEU A 267 8.48 -23.48 -1.57
C LEU A 267 7.82 -23.30 -2.95
N VAL A 268 8.57 -23.38 -4.05
CA VAL A 268 8.01 -23.29 -5.44
C VAL A 268 6.94 -24.36 -5.67
N ARG A 269 7.18 -25.61 -5.26
CA ARG A 269 6.18 -26.70 -5.37
C ARG A 269 4.94 -26.47 -4.51
N GLY A 270 5.05 -25.75 -3.39
CA GLY A 270 3.91 -25.29 -2.60
C GLY A 270 3.14 -24.18 -3.30
N ALA A 271 3.86 -23.14 -3.74
CA ALA A 271 3.31 -21.98 -4.44
C ALA A 271 2.53 -22.36 -5.70
N ALA A 272 3.08 -23.25 -6.54
CA ALA A 272 2.41 -23.73 -7.75
C ALA A 272 1.07 -24.45 -7.46
N LYS A 273 0.97 -25.20 -6.34
CA LYS A 273 -0.26 -25.91 -5.94
C LYS A 273 -1.32 -24.94 -5.44
N LEU A 274 -0.92 -23.93 -4.66
CA LEU A 274 -1.79 -22.87 -4.18
C LEU A 274 -2.31 -22.01 -5.33
N TYR A 275 -1.44 -21.59 -6.25
CA TYR A 275 -1.85 -20.83 -7.43
C TYR A 275 -2.77 -21.64 -8.35
N ALA A 276 -2.53 -22.95 -8.51
CA ALA A 276 -3.45 -23.82 -9.24
C ALA A 276 -4.83 -23.94 -8.57
N PHE A 277 -4.90 -24.01 -7.23
CA PHE A 277 -6.16 -23.94 -6.47
C PHE A 277 -6.85 -22.59 -6.61
N ALA A 278 -6.10 -21.49 -6.60
CA ALA A 278 -6.63 -20.14 -6.80
C ALA A 278 -7.27 -19.96 -8.18
N ARG A 279 -6.64 -20.51 -9.23
CA ARG A 279 -7.10 -20.36 -10.62
C ARG A 279 -8.26 -21.29 -11.00
N ASP A 280 -8.55 -22.31 -10.20
CA ASP A 280 -9.64 -23.26 -10.38
C ASP A 280 -10.99 -22.55 -10.59
N PHE A 281 -11.68 -22.87 -11.69
CA PHE A 281 -12.96 -22.25 -12.04
C PHE A 281 -14.07 -22.59 -11.03
N ALA A 282 -13.96 -23.72 -10.32
CA ALA A 282 -14.91 -24.12 -9.28
C ALA A 282 -14.70 -23.40 -7.93
N ARG A 283 -13.61 -22.62 -7.77
CA ARG A 283 -13.16 -22.06 -6.49
C ARG A 283 -13.14 -20.52 -6.47
N ARG A 284 -14.12 -19.91 -7.15
CA ARG A 284 -14.19 -18.45 -7.39
C ARG A 284 -15.04 -17.67 -6.39
N ARG A 285 -15.11 -18.16 -5.15
CA ARG A 285 -15.67 -17.44 -4.01
C ARG A 285 -14.55 -17.05 -3.04
N ALA A 286 -14.54 -15.79 -2.62
CA ALA A 286 -13.57 -15.23 -1.67
C ALA A 286 -13.49 -16.05 -0.36
N TYR A 287 -12.31 -16.14 0.26
CA TYR A 287 -12.08 -17.03 1.41
C TYR A 287 -12.89 -16.63 2.66
N SER A 288 -13.18 -15.35 2.83
CA SER A 288 -14.02 -14.81 3.93
C SER A 288 -15.52 -15.04 3.73
N SER A 289 -15.96 -15.39 2.51
CA SER A 289 -17.37 -15.35 2.12
C SER A 289 -18.21 -16.37 2.89
N GLY A 290 -19.06 -15.86 3.79
CA GLY A 290 -19.95 -16.65 4.64
C GLY A 290 -19.28 -17.27 5.86
N ASN A 291 -18.17 -16.69 6.36
CA ASN A 291 -17.55 -17.11 7.62
C ASN A 291 -17.23 -15.91 8.51
N ASP A 292 -18.02 -15.73 9.57
CA ASP A 292 -17.97 -14.54 10.44
C ASP A 292 -16.67 -14.46 11.27
N TYR A 293 -15.99 -15.59 11.52
CA TYR A 293 -14.65 -15.63 12.11
C TYR A 293 -13.57 -14.96 11.24
N ILE A 294 -13.86 -14.76 9.94
CA ILE A 294 -12.94 -14.21 8.94
C ILE A 294 -13.46 -12.84 8.46
N ALA A 295 -14.71 -12.79 8.00
CA ALA A 295 -15.33 -11.62 7.37
C ALA A 295 -15.49 -10.41 8.31
N THR A 296 -15.42 -10.62 9.63
CA THR A 296 -15.37 -9.52 10.61
C THR A 296 -14.06 -8.74 10.53
N TYR A 297 -12.93 -9.41 10.30
CA TYR A 297 -11.59 -8.85 10.54
C TYR A 297 -10.81 -8.65 9.24
N TYR A 298 -10.75 -9.69 8.41
CA TYR A 298 -9.93 -9.75 7.19
C TYR A 298 -10.78 -10.14 5.98
N ASN A 299 -11.91 -9.45 5.79
CA ASN A 299 -12.77 -9.67 4.64
C ASN A 299 -12.07 -9.25 3.33
N SER A 300 -11.95 -10.21 2.41
CA SER A 300 -11.46 -9.97 1.05
C SER A 300 -12.42 -9.08 0.23
N SER A 301 -11.90 -8.06 -0.43
CA SER A 301 -12.64 -7.26 -1.41
C SER A 301 -12.53 -7.79 -2.85
N GLY A 302 -11.58 -8.70 -3.12
CA GLY A 302 -11.33 -9.22 -4.46
C GLY A 302 -10.24 -10.30 -4.50
N TYR A 303 -10.02 -10.85 -5.70
CA TYR A 303 -8.99 -11.86 -5.97
C TYR A 303 -8.32 -11.70 -7.35
N TYR A 304 -8.66 -10.65 -8.10
CA TYR A 304 -8.15 -10.47 -9.47
C TYR A 304 -6.78 -9.80 -9.49
N ASP A 305 -6.50 -8.96 -8.49
CA ASP A 305 -5.17 -8.48 -8.15
C ASP A 305 -4.31 -9.62 -7.60
N GLU A 306 -4.87 -10.53 -6.80
CA GLU A 306 -4.18 -11.74 -6.31
C GLU A 306 -3.78 -12.71 -7.43
N TYR A 307 -4.58 -12.84 -8.48
CA TYR A 307 -4.14 -13.55 -9.69
C TYR A 307 -2.94 -12.88 -10.35
N ILE A 308 -2.87 -11.55 -10.36
CA ILE A 308 -1.75 -10.80 -10.96
C ILE A 308 -0.51 -10.91 -10.06
N TRP A 309 -0.66 -10.73 -8.76
CA TRP A 309 0.40 -10.78 -7.74
C TRP A 309 1.02 -12.16 -7.62
N GLY A 310 0.20 -13.20 -7.41
CA GLY A 310 0.66 -14.59 -7.36
C GLY A 310 1.33 -15.02 -8.67
N ALA A 311 0.82 -14.59 -9.83
CA ALA A 311 1.46 -14.86 -11.11
C ALA A 311 2.80 -14.13 -11.26
N THR A 312 2.89 -12.86 -10.88
CA THR A 312 4.12 -12.06 -10.93
C THR A 312 5.23 -12.71 -10.10
N TRP A 313 4.91 -13.15 -8.87
CA TRP A 313 5.87 -13.85 -8.03
C TRP A 313 6.21 -15.26 -8.53
N MET A 314 5.24 -16.00 -9.06
CA MET A 314 5.51 -17.30 -9.70
C MET A 314 6.43 -17.17 -10.93
N TYR A 315 6.29 -16.10 -11.71
CA TYR A 315 7.22 -15.78 -12.80
C TYR A 315 8.64 -15.54 -12.27
N TYR A 316 8.82 -14.63 -11.30
CA TYR A 316 10.15 -14.35 -10.72
C TYR A 316 10.78 -15.54 -9.98
N ALA A 317 9.97 -16.45 -9.43
CA ALA A 317 10.44 -17.66 -8.78
C ALA A 317 10.87 -18.77 -9.77
N THR A 318 10.32 -18.80 -10.99
CA THR A 318 10.46 -19.96 -11.91
C THR A 318 10.98 -19.65 -13.31
N GLY A 319 11.00 -18.38 -13.74
CA GLY A 319 11.28 -17.96 -15.12
C GLY A 319 10.18 -18.35 -16.13
N ASN A 320 9.14 -19.10 -15.74
CA ASN A 320 8.13 -19.63 -16.66
C ASN A 320 7.20 -18.52 -17.16
N ILE A 321 7.34 -18.18 -18.45
CA ILE A 321 6.65 -17.10 -19.15
C ILE A 321 5.12 -17.23 -19.07
N SER A 322 4.55 -18.43 -18.95
CA SER A 322 3.09 -18.60 -18.79
C SER A 322 2.52 -17.90 -17.54
N TYR A 323 3.34 -17.69 -16.50
CA TYR A 323 2.95 -16.85 -15.36
C TYR A 323 2.97 -15.36 -15.70
N LEU A 324 3.90 -14.87 -16.52
CA LEU A 324 3.90 -13.49 -16.99
C LEU A 324 2.71 -13.19 -17.92
N GLU A 325 2.35 -14.14 -18.80
CA GLU A 325 1.14 -14.07 -19.64
C GLU A 325 -0.14 -14.00 -18.80
N LEU A 326 -0.20 -14.75 -17.69
CA LEU A 326 -1.31 -14.67 -16.74
C LEU A 326 -1.31 -13.34 -15.97
N ALA A 327 -0.16 -12.88 -15.47
CA ALA A 327 -0.05 -11.61 -14.74
C ALA A 327 -0.46 -10.40 -15.59
N THR A 328 -0.14 -10.44 -16.89
CA THR A 328 -0.46 -9.39 -17.86
C THR A 328 -1.83 -9.55 -18.53
N GLN A 329 -2.61 -10.59 -18.19
CA GLN A 329 -3.86 -10.90 -18.89
C GLN A 329 -4.86 -9.72 -18.81
N PRO A 330 -5.29 -9.12 -19.94
CA PRO A 330 -6.13 -7.91 -19.93
C PRO A 330 -7.46 -8.06 -19.17
N GLY A 331 -7.98 -9.28 -19.08
CA GLY A 331 -9.14 -9.61 -18.26
C GLY A 331 -8.93 -9.34 -16.77
N PHE A 332 -7.77 -9.71 -16.20
CA PHE A 332 -7.50 -9.47 -14.78
C PHE A 332 -7.31 -7.99 -14.49
N ALA A 333 -6.58 -7.26 -15.36
CA ALA A 333 -6.44 -5.80 -15.25
C ALA A 333 -7.80 -5.07 -15.32
N LYS A 334 -8.73 -5.56 -16.15
CA LYS A 334 -10.11 -5.04 -16.22
C LYS A 334 -10.92 -5.37 -14.96
N HIS A 335 -10.92 -6.62 -14.51
CA HIS A 335 -11.74 -7.05 -13.37
C HIS A 335 -11.26 -6.53 -12.02
N SER A 336 -9.94 -6.42 -11.82
CA SER A 336 -9.34 -5.76 -10.65
C SER A 336 -9.43 -4.23 -10.68
N LYS A 337 -9.87 -3.65 -11.81
CA LYS A 337 -9.88 -2.20 -12.07
C LYS A 337 -8.48 -1.55 -12.05
N ALA A 338 -7.42 -2.32 -12.28
CA ALA A 338 -6.00 -1.92 -12.26
C ALA A 338 -5.71 -0.52 -12.83
N LEU A 339 -6.23 -0.20 -14.02
CA LEU A 339 -5.97 1.09 -14.70
C LEU A 339 -7.00 2.19 -14.38
N SER A 340 -7.82 2.01 -13.35
CA SER A 340 -8.85 2.97 -12.94
C SER A 340 -8.33 3.90 -11.84
N ARG A 341 -8.68 5.18 -11.91
CA ARG A 341 -8.32 6.19 -10.87
C ARG A 341 -9.19 6.02 -9.62
N VAL A 342 -8.94 4.98 -8.85
CA VAL A 342 -9.68 4.62 -7.63
C VAL A 342 -8.77 4.73 -6.41
N SER A 343 -9.02 5.71 -5.54
CA SER A 343 -8.06 6.12 -4.49
C SER A 343 -7.72 5.04 -3.45
N TYR A 344 -8.60 4.07 -3.20
CA TYR A 344 -8.29 2.96 -2.29
C TYR A 344 -7.44 1.86 -2.96
N LEU A 345 -7.43 1.80 -4.29
CA LEU A 345 -6.60 0.84 -5.05
C LEU A 345 -5.17 1.34 -5.28
N SER A 346 -4.85 2.61 -4.98
CA SER A 346 -3.49 3.15 -5.17
C SER A 346 -2.53 2.90 -4.02
N VAL A 347 -2.97 2.29 -2.91
CA VAL A 347 -2.12 1.93 -1.75
C VAL A 347 -2.04 0.41 -1.63
N PRO A 348 -0.83 -0.20 -1.61
CA PRO A 348 -0.70 -1.63 -1.39
C PRO A 348 -1.03 -1.97 0.07
N SER A 349 -1.84 -3.01 0.27
CA SER A 349 -2.28 -3.49 1.59
C SER A 349 -2.43 -5.02 1.56
N TRP A 350 -2.80 -5.64 2.68
CA TRP A 350 -3.11 -7.08 2.70
C TRP A 350 -4.31 -7.46 1.81
N ASP A 351 -5.16 -6.51 1.42
CA ASP A 351 -6.37 -6.72 0.59
C ASP A 351 -6.25 -6.14 -0.84
N ASN A 352 -5.17 -5.42 -1.15
CA ASN A 352 -4.95 -4.84 -2.47
C ASN A 352 -3.48 -4.95 -2.88
N LYS A 353 -3.21 -5.77 -3.90
CA LYS A 353 -1.86 -5.99 -4.44
C LYS A 353 -1.51 -5.11 -5.63
N LEU A 354 -2.45 -4.35 -6.18
CA LEU A 354 -2.29 -3.71 -7.49
C LEU A 354 -1.06 -2.80 -7.62
N PRO A 355 -0.77 -1.86 -6.69
CA PRO A 355 0.39 -0.97 -6.84
C PRO A 355 1.71 -1.74 -6.78
N ALA A 356 1.78 -2.76 -5.92
CA ALA A 356 2.96 -3.60 -5.75
C ALA A 356 3.19 -4.50 -6.98
N ALA A 357 2.13 -5.12 -7.51
CA ALA A 357 2.21 -5.95 -8.71
C ALA A 357 2.55 -5.14 -9.97
N MET A 358 1.98 -3.93 -10.12
CA MET A 358 2.36 -3.01 -11.20
C MET A 358 3.82 -2.57 -11.12
N LEU A 359 4.31 -2.25 -9.92
CA LEU A 359 5.71 -1.88 -9.71
C LEU A 359 6.64 -3.03 -10.10
N LEU A 360 6.35 -4.26 -9.65
CA LEU A 360 7.10 -5.45 -10.05
C LEU A 360 7.07 -5.67 -11.57
N LEU A 361 5.90 -5.64 -12.20
CA LEU A 361 5.73 -5.86 -13.66
C LEU A 361 6.36 -4.76 -14.54
N THR A 362 6.73 -3.61 -13.96
CA THR A 362 7.43 -2.52 -14.66
C THR A 362 8.92 -2.39 -14.25
N SER A 363 9.39 -3.22 -13.31
CA SER A 363 10.75 -3.14 -12.77
C SER A 363 11.73 -4.04 -13.53
N ASN A 364 12.67 -3.43 -14.26
CA ASN A 364 13.76 -4.13 -14.94
C ASN A 364 14.76 -4.81 -13.96
N SER A 365 14.74 -4.46 -12.67
CA SER A 365 15.71 -4.93 -11.67
C SER A 365 15.73 -6.46 -11.55
N MET A 366 14.58 -7.08 -11.22
CA MET A 366 14.49 -8.52 -11.03
C MET A 366 14.72 -9.33 -12.32
N SER A 367 14.43 -8.75 -13.49
CA SER A 367 14.76 -9.34 -14.80
C SER A 367 16.29 -9.51 -14.95
N SER A 368 17.07 -8.51 -14.53
CA SER A 368 18.54 -8.57 -14.59
C SER A 368 19.18 -9.63 -13.67
N THR A 369 18.47 -10.04 -12.59
CA THR A 369 18.88 -11.11 -11.66
C THR A 369 18.32 -12.49 -11.99
N GLY A 370 17.63 -12.63 -13.14
CA GLY A 370 17.14 -13.90 -13.66
C GLY A 370 17.78 -14.35 -14.97
N LEU A 371 18.51 -13.46 -15.67
CA LEU A 371 18.98 -13.65 -17.05
C LEU A 371 20.51 -13.47 -17.21
N LYS A 372 21.29 -13.83 -16.17
CA LYS A 372 22.75 -13.63 -16.13
C LYS A 372 23.57 -14.81 -15.59
N GLU A 373 22.97 -15.98 -15.47
CA GLU A 373 23.66 -17.22 -15.05
C GLU A 373 23.28 -18.40 -15.97
N GLU A 374 23.66 -18.27 -17.26
CA GLU A 374 23.99 -19.37 -18.18
C GLU A 374 25.33 -19.05 -18.87
#